data_AF-A0A6C0J3A8-F1
#
_entry.id   AF-A0A6C0J3A8-F1
#
_cell.length_a   1.000
_cell.length_b   1.000
_cell.length_c   1.000
_cell.angle_alpha   90.00
_cell.angle_beta   90.00
_cell.angle_gamma   90.00
#
_symmetry.space_group_name_H-M   'P 1'
#
loop_
_entity.id
_entity.type
_entity.pdbx_description
1 polymer ?
#
loop_
_entity_poly.entity_id
_entity_poly.type
_entity_poly.pdbx_seq_one_letter_code
_entity_poly.pdbx_strand_id
1 'polypeptide(L)' 'MGNTLSRNTLSQQECIICWEQIQGIELVMCNICNIQLHVSCEEIYRNTRKYCKCPHCQGIGTLGIQ' A
#
# COMPACT_ATOMS: atom_id res chain seq x y z
N MET A 1 -38.54 -4.17 -4.81
CA MET A 1 -38.03 -3.00 -4.08
C MET A 1 -37.14 -3.53 -2.96
N GLY A 2 -35.83 -3.58 -3.18
CA GLY A 2 -34.85 -4.09 -2.23
C GLY A 2 -33.64 -3.18 -2.28
N ASN A 3 -33.60 -2.20 -1.39
CA ASN A 3 -32.57 -1.18 -1.35
C ASN A 3 -31.51 -1.66 -0.35
N THR A 4 -30.61 -2.53 -0.78
CA THR A 4 -29.45 -2.88 0.06
C THR A 4 -28.44 -1.74 -0.08
N LEU A 5 -28.48 -0.82 0.89
CA LEU A 5 -27.50 0.25 1.05
C LEU A 5 -26.11 -0.38 1.18
N SER A 6 -25.37 -0.41 0.08
CA SER A 6 -23.92 -0.66 0.05
C SER A 6 -23.26 0.54 0.74
N ARG A 7 -23.10 0.40 2.07
CA ARG A 7 -22.58 1.45 2.93
C ARG A 7 -21.05 1.38 2.90
N ASN A 8 -20.43 2.50 2.52
CA ASN A 8 -19.00 2.79 2.54
C ASN A 8 -18.09 2.08 1.53
N THR A 9 -18.05 2.63 0.31
CA THR A 9 -16.81 2.73 -0.46
C THR A 9 -15.88 3.80 0.14
N LEU A 10 -15.56 3.69 1.44
CA LEU A 10 -14.40 4.40 1.96
C LEU A 10 -13.21 3.59 1.46
N SER A 11 -12.48 4.12 0.48
CA SER A 11 -11.17 3.62 0.07
C SER A 11 -10.24 3.65 1.28
N GLN A 12 -10.34 2.65 2.15
CA GLN A 12 -9.47 2.49 3.29
C GLN A 12 -8.12 2.06 2.71
N GLN A 13 -7.16 2.96 2.86
CA GLN A 13 -5.79 2.77 2.45
C GLN A 13 -5.19 1.74 3.40
N GLU A 14 -5.24 0.47 3.04
CA GLU A 14 -4.75 -0.64 3.87
C GLU A 14 -3.35 -1.06 3.42
N CYS A 15 -2.44 -1.24 4.37
CA CYS A 15 -1.10 -1.69 4.05
C CYS A 15 -1.09 -3.17 3.74
N ILE A 16 -0.56 -3.58 2.57
CA ILE A 16 -0.51 -5.01 2.21
C ILE A 16 0.55 -5.83 2.99
N ILE A 17 1.40 -5.19 3.79
CA ILE A 17 2.41 -5.86 4.62
C ILE A 17 1.83 -6.24 5.98
N CYS A 18 1.30 -5.26 6.72
CA CYS A 18 0.77 -5.46 8.07
C CYS A 18 -0.76 -5.60 8.11
N TRP A 19 -1.45 -5.34 7.00
CA TRP A 19 -2.92 -5.37 6.88
C TRP A 19 -3.64 -4.39 7.82
N GLU A 20 -2.92 -3.36 8.25
CA GLU A 20 -3.46 -2.26 9.06
C GLU A 20 -3.79 -1.05 8.20
N GLN A 21 -4.67 -0.20 8.72
CA GLN A 21 -5.01 1.06 8.08
C GLN A 21 -3.82 2.01 8.07
N ILE A 22 -3.57 2.60 6.91
CA ILE A 22 -2.60 3.66 6.71
C ILE A 22 -3.26 4.96 7.16
N GLN A 23 -2.99 5.32 8.42
CA GLN A 23 -3.37 6.61 8.97
C GLN A 23 -2.17 7.55 8.89
N GLY A 24 -1.99 8.22 7.76
CA GLY A 24 -0.86 9.12 7.55
C GLY A 24 -0.81 9.72 6.16
N ILE A 25 -0.01 10.78 6.03
CA ILE A 25 0.30 11.43 4.75
C ILE A 25 1.45 10.67 4.07
N GLU A 26 2.40 10.16 4.86
CA GLU A 26 3.59 9.49 4.36
C GLU A 26 3.31 8.00 4.16
N LEU A 27 2.85 7.67 2.95
CA LEU A 27 2.70 6.30 2.48
C LEU A 27 3.55 6.10 1.23
N VAL A 28 3.94 4.85 1.00
CA VAL A 28 4.47 4.46 -0.29
C VAL A 28 3.40 3.74 -1.08
N MET A 29 3.37 3.98 -2.38
CA MET A 29 2.52 3.22 -3.27
C MET A 29 3.28 2.71 -4.48
N CYS A 30 2.85 1.56 -4.99
CA CYS A 30 3.37 1.02 -6.23
C CYS A 30 2.64 1.65 -7.42
N ASN A 31 3.35 2.41 -8.26
CA ASN A 31 2.77 3.03 -9.46
C ASN A 31 2.22 2.03 -10.50
N ILE A 32 2.60 0.75 -10.38
CA ILE A 32 2.12 -0.32 -11.30
C ILE A 32 0.90 -1.02 -10.72
N CYS A 33 0.93 -1.36 -9.44
CA CYS A 33 -0.13 -2.16 -8.82
C CYS A 33 -1.18 -1.33 -8.08
N ASN A 34 -0.92 -0.04 -7.87
CA ASN A 34 -1.67 0.84 -6.97
C ASN A 34 -1.85 0.30 -5.55
N ILE A 35 -0.99 -0.63 -5.11
CA ILE A 35 -0.96 -1.06 -3.71
C ILE A 35 -0.31 0.02 -2.86
N GLN A 36 -0.72 0.11 -1.61
CA GLN A 36 -0.26 1.11 -0.66
C GLN A 36 0.35 0.39 0.54
N LEU A 37 1.41 0.97 1.08
CA LEU A 37 2.12 0.43 2.24
C LEU A 37 2.59 1.58 3.13
N HIS A 38 2.74 1.33 4.42
CA HIS A 38 3.41 2.30 5.30
C HIS A 38 4.88 2.44 4.86
N VAL A 39 5.42 3.65 4.96
CA VAL A 39 6.86 3.91 4.75
C VAL A 39 7.69 2.98 5.64
N SER A 40 7.31 2.85 6.91
CA SER A 40 7.99 1.94 7.86
C SER A 40 7.93 0.47 7.42
N CYS A 41 6.80 0.01 6.88
CA CYS A 41 6.68 -1.36 6.36
C CYS A 41 7.54 -1.56 5.11
N GLU A 42 7.66 -0.56 4.25
CA GLU A 42 8.58 -0.59 3.11
C GLU A 42 10.02 -0.66 3.57
N GLU A 43 10.43 0.18 4.53
CA GLU A 43 11.79 0.19 5.08
C GLU A 43 12.14 -1.16 5.73
N ILE A 44 11.22 -1.74 6.52
CA ILE A 44 11.39 -3.05 7.14
C ILE A 44 11.44 -4.16 6.08
N TYR A 45 10.58 -4.10 5.06
CA TYR A 45 10.57 -5.10 3.99
C TYR A 45 11.82 -5.00 3.10
N ARG A 46 12.29 -3.77 2.86
CA ARG A 46 13.51 -3.47 2.14
C ARG A 46 14.73 -3.94 2.93
N ASN A 47 14.75 -3.71 4.26
CA ASN A 47 15.75 -4.09 5.26
C ASN A 47 17.21 -3.79 4.84
N THR A 48 17.75 -4.61 3.94
CA THR A 48 19.14 -4.64 3.47
C THR A 48 19.27 -4.54 1.95
N ARG A 49 18.15 -4.53 1.21
CA ARG A 49 18.15 -4.43 -0.24
C ARG A 49 18.40 -2.98 -0.63
N LYS A 50 19.42 -2.76 -1.47
CA LYS A 50 19.68 -1.44 -2.06
C LYS A 50 18.54 -0.91 -2.93
N TYR A 51 17.55 -1.75 -3.25
CA TYR A 51 16.44 -1.44 -4.15
C TYR A 51 15.08 -1.71 -3.49
N CYS A 52 14.10 -0.85 -3.80
CA CYS A 52 12.70 -1.03 -3.40
C CYS A 52 12.05 -2.04 -4.34
N LYS A 53 11.37 -3.07 -3.81
CA LYS A 53 10.69 -4.11 -4.60
C LYS A 53 9.24 -4.23 -4.16
N CYS A 54 8.30 -4.14 -5.11
CA CYS A 54 6.89 -4.34 -4.84
C CYS A 54 6.61 -5.81 -4.44
N PRO A 55 5.93 -6.09 -3.32
CA PRO A 55 5.58 -7.46 -2.94
C PRO A 55 4.57 -8.12 -3.90
N HIS A 56 3.78 -7.33 -4.63
CA HIS A 56 2.74 -7.82 -5.53
C HIS A 56 3.26 -8.12 -6.95
N CYS A 57 3.81 -7.13 -7.66
CA CYS A 57 4.35 -7.33 -9.01
C CYS A 57 5.82 -7.69 -9.07
N GLN A 58 6.53 -7.68 -7.93
CA GLN A 58 7.97 -7.90 -7.88
C GLN A 58 8.81 -6.88 -8.68
N GLY A 59 8.20 -5.78 -9.14
CA GLY A 59 8.86 -4.69 -9.83
C GLY A 59 9.84 -3.96 -8.92
N ILE A 60 11.00 -3.59 -9.47
CA ILE A 60 12.06 -2.87 -8.76
C ILE A 60 11.95 -1.37 -9.06
N GLY A 61 12.02 -0.52 -8.03
CA GLY A 61 11.94 0.94 -8.18
C GLY A 61 10.54 1.47 -8.51
N THR A 62 9.52 0.64 -8.35
CA THR A 62 8.13 0.97 -8.69
C THR A 62 7.35 1.56 -7.51
N LEU A 63 7.96 1.52 -6.31
CA LEU A 63 7.42 2.10 -5.08
C LEU A 63 7.89 3.55 -4.96
N GLY A 64 6.96 4.48 -4.84
CA GLY A 64 7.22 5.90 -4.62
C GLY A 64 6.45 6.42 -3.40
N ILE A 65 7.05 7.38 -2.70
CA ILE A 65 6.38 8.22 -1.69
C ILE A 65 5.39 9.16 -2.38
N GLN A 66 4.18 9.25 -1.85
CA GLN A 66 3.10 10.08 -2.41
C GLN A 66 2.57 11.07 -1.40
#